data_AF-A0A818SGU8-F1
#
_entry.id   AF-A0A818SGU8-F1
#
_cell.length_a   1.000
_cell.length_b   1.000
_cell.length_c   1.000
_cell.angle_alpha   90.00
_cell.angle_beta   90.00
_cell.angle_gamma   90.00
#
_symmetry.space_group_name_H-M   'P 1'
#
loop_
_entity.id
_entity.type
_entity.pdbx_description
1 polymer ?
#
loop_
_entity_poly.entity_id
_entity_poly.type
_entity_poly.pdbx_seq_one_letter_code
_entity_poly.pdbx_strand_id
1 'polypeptide(L)'
;IFNFIRHPLLSNSIIVPNSYTSDVHPNKANIHILTGFNCSGKTIYIKQIGLLVYMAQIGCFVPANKMRLGLMDKLFVKIHTDTHLTMGVSNFLRDLFETSFAVAGATGRSLVLIDEFGIGTNEIDGTALLASLITIWSKAEQACPHVVIATHFHDLIQ
;
A
#
# COMPACT_ATOMS: atom_id res chain seq x y z
N ILE A 1 -8.56 -11.87 -2.16
CA ILE A 1 -7.77 -12.88 -2.92
C ILE A 1 -7.74 -12.50 -4.40
N PHE A 2 -6.57 -12.25 -4.95
CA PHE A 2 -6.34 -11.69 -6.28
C PHE A 2 -5.32 -12.61 -6.97
N ASN A 3 -5.72 -13.33 -8.00
CA ASN A 3 -4.88 -14.34 -8.66
C ASN A 3 -4.52 -13.90 -10.08
N PHE A 4 -3.21 -13.90 -10.38
CA PHE A 4 -2.65 -13.51 -11.69
C PHE A 4 -3.20 -12.17 -12.18
N ILE A 5 -3.14 -11.17 -11.30
CA ILE A 5 -3.51 -9.79 -11.59
C ILE A 5 -2.47 -9.12 -12.49
N ARG A 6 -2.92 -8.19 -13.34
CA ARG A 6 -2.08 -7.37 -14.22
C ARG A 6 -2.40 -5.89 -14.03
N HIS A 7 -1.42 -5.02 -14.24
CA HIS A 7 -1.65 -3.57 -14.20
C HIS A 7 -2.49 -3.14 -15.41
N PRO A 8 -3.66 -2.50 -15.22
CA PRO A 8 -4.65 -2.28 -16.30
C PRO A 8 -4.16 -1.33 -17.41
N LEU A 9 -3.21 -0.46 -17.11
CA LEU A 9 -2.68 0.55 -18.05
C LEU A 9 -1.37 0.14 -18.74
N LEU A 10 -0.80 -1.02 -18.40
CA LEU A 10 0.48 -1.46 -18.97
C LEU A 10 0.23 -2.60 -19.97
N SER A 11 1.12 -2.74 -20.96
CA SER A 11 1.01 -3.80 -21.98
C SER A 11 1.28 -5.19 -21.40
N ASN A 12 0.54 -6.19 -21.88
CA ASN A 12 0.76 -7.61 -21.56
C ASN A 12 2.15 -8.13 -21.92
N SER A 13 2.85 -7.50 -22.87
CA SER A 13 4.22 -7.87 -23.24
C SER A 13 5.27 -7.49 -22.21
N ILE A 14 4.93 -6.63 -21.24
CA ILE A 14 5.87 -6.06 -20.26
C ILE A 14 5.56 -6.55 -18.83
N ILE A 15 4.32 -6.97 -18.55
CA ILE A 15 3.87 -7.32 -17.20
C ILE A 15 3.94 -8.82 -16.96
N VAL A 16 4.61 -9.21 -15.88
CA VAL A 16 4.45 -10.52 -15.27
C VAL A 16 3.24 -10.49 -14.33
N PRO A 17 2.25 -11.39 -14.48
CA PRO A 17 1.10 -11.42 -13.58
C PRO A 17 1.51 -11.77 -12.14
N ASN A 18 0.96 -11.04 -11.17
CA ASN A 18 1.25 -11.23 -9.75
C ASN A 18 0.01 -11.71 -8.98
N SER A 19 0.16 -12.13 -7.73
CA SER A 19 -0.98 -12.50 -6.88
C SER A 19 -0.92 -11.76 -5.54
N TYR A 20 -2.09 -11.34 -5.06
CA TYR A 20 -2.25 -10.64 -3.78
C TYR A 20 -3.31 -11.32 -2.93
N THR A 21 -2.99 -11.61 -1.67
CA THR A 21 -3.90 -12.25 -0.74
C THR A 21 -3.82 -11.58 0.62
N SER A 22 -4.96 -11.09 1.07
CA SER A 22 -5.16 -10.59 2.41
C SER A 22 -6.53 -11.10 2.87
N ASP A 23 -6.60 -11.58 4.11
CA ASP A 23 -7.78 -12.23 4.66
C ASP A 23 -8.00 -11.76 6.10
N VAL A 24 -9.25 -11.55 6.48
CA VAL A 24 -9.57 -11.13 7.84
C VAL A 24 -9.48 -12.37 8.72
N HIS A 25 -8.39 -12.49 9.46
CA HIS A 25 -8.19 -13.54 10.44
C HIS A 25 -8.10 -12.93 11.84
N PRO A 26 -8.79 -13.50 12.85
CA PRO A 26 -8.84 -12.92 14.20
C PRO A 26 -7.47 -12.67 14.83
N ASN A 27 -6.47 -13.48 14.46
CA ASN A 27 -5.14 -13.45 15.07
C ASN A 27 -4.03 -13.03 14.09
N LYS A 28 -4.36 -12.40 12.94
CA LYS A 28 -3.36 -12.02 11.95
C LYS A 28 -3.60 -10.62 11.39
N ALA A 29 -2.62 -9.75 11.60
CA ALA A 29 -2.60 -8.43 10.98
C ALA A 29 -2.48 -8.55 9.45
N ASN A 30 -3.23 -7.71 8.73
CA ASN A 30 -3.29 -7.70 7.27
C ASN A 30 -2.23 -6.80 6.64
N ILE A 31 -0.97 -6.95 7.07
CA ILE A 31 0.14 -6.07 6.68
C ILE A 31 1.13 -6.82 5.81
N HIS A 32 1.40 -6.28 4.62
CA HIS A 32 2.39 -6.79 3.68
C HIS A 32 3.52 -5.79 3.53
N ILE A 33 4.75 -6.21 3.82
CA ILE A 33 5.95 -5.41 3.60
C ILE A 33 6.66 -5.95 2.37
N LEU A 34 6.82 -5.09 1.37
CA LEU A 34 7.46 -5.36 0.10
C LEU A 34 8.85 -4.73 0.09
N THR A 35 9.87 -5.57 -0.05
CA THR A 35 11.26 -5.15 -0.17
C THR A 35 11.86 -5.59 -1.49
N GLY A 36 13.06 -5.09 -1.78
CA GLY A 36 13.84 -5.41 -2.97
C GLY A 36 14.37 -4.15 -3.64
N PHE A 37 15.19 -4.33 -4.67
CA PHE A 37 15.88 -3.23 -5.35
C PHE A 37 14.94 -2.25 -6.06
N ASN A 38 15.45 -1.05 -6.35
CA ASN A 38 14.78 -0.13 -7.27
C ASN A 38 14.56 -0.80 -8.64
N CYS A 39 13.49 -0.38 -9.33
CA CYS A 39 13.08 -0.93 -10.63
C CYS A 39 12.61 -2.40 -10.62
N SER A 40 12.48 -3.06 -9.46
CA SER A 40 11.93 -4.42 -9.37
C SER A 40 10.39 -4.50 -9.54
N GLY A 41 9.72 -3.35 -9.67
CA GLY A 41 8.27 -3.28 -9.89
C GLY A 41 7.41 -3.13 -8.63
N LYS A 42 8.00 -2.86 -7.45
CA LYS A 42 7.25 -2.65 -6.18
C LYS A 42 6.13 -1.61 -6.32
N THR A 43 6.46 -0.41 -6.80
CA THR A 43 5.50 0.68 -7.04
C THR A 43 4.41 0.28 -8.02
N ILE A 44 4.77 -0.43 -9.11
CA ILE A 44 3.81 -0.90 -10.12
C ILE A 44 2.84 -1.89 -9.49
N TYR A 45 3.33 -2.81 -8.68
CA TYR A 45 2.52 -3.81 -7.99
C TYR A 45 1.56 -3.18 -6.98
N ILE A 46 2.00 -2.19 -6.20
CA ILE A 46 1.12 -1.45 -5.28
C ILE A 46 0.02 -0.70 -6.05
N LYS A 47 0.39 0.06 -7.09
CA LYS A 47 -0.58 0.77 -7.95
C LYS A 47 -1.59 -0.19 -8.58
N GLN A 48 -1.11 -1.36 -9.02
CA GLN A 48 -1.95 -2.41 -9.58
C GLN A 48 -3.02 -2.89 -8.59
N ILE A 49 -2.67 -3.15 -7.32
CA ILE A 49 -3.67 -3.56 -6.31
C ILE A 49 -4.75 -2.49 -6.15
N GLY A 50 -4.35 -1.22 -5.96
CA GLY A 50 -5.28 -0.10 -5.76
C GLY A 50 -6.21 0.11 -6.96
N LEU A 51 -5.67 0.09 -8.18
CA LEU A 51 -6.47 0.25 -9.41
C LEU A 51 -7.49 -0.87 -9.56
N LEU A 52 -7.11 -2.13 -9.29
CA LEU A 52 -8.03 -3.26 -9.42
C LEU A 52 -9.16 -3.21 -8.39
N VAL A 53 -8.86 -2.78 -7.16
CA VAL A 53 -9.88 -2.55 -6.12
C VAL A 53 -10.88 -1.49 -6.57
N TYR A 54 -10.38 -0.36 -7.05
CA TYR A 54 -11.21 0.73 -7.56
C TYR A 54 -12.10 0.28 -8.72
N MET A 55 -11.51 -0.37 -9.74
CA MET A 55 -12.22 -0.91 -10.90
C MET A 55 -13.33 -1.89 -10.51
N ALA A 56 -13.04 -2.82 -9.60
CA ALA A 56 -14.03 -3.79 -9.14
C ALA A 56 -15.21 -3.11 -8.41
N GLN A 57 -14.95 -2.09 -7.59
CA GLN A 57 -16.00 -1.39 -6.83
C GLN A 57 -16.86 -0.46 -7.68
N ILE A 58 -16.38 0.02 -8.84
CA ILE A 58 -17.22 0.74 -9.81
C ILE A 58 -17.97 -0.21 -10.78
N GLY A 59 -17.82 -1.53 -10.61
CA GLY A 59 -18.52 -2.54 -11.41
C GLY A 59 -17.84 -2.90 -12.73
N CYS A 60 -16.57 -2.57 -12.91
CA CYS A 60 -15.82 -2.95 -14.11
C CYS A 60 -15.25 -4.38 -14.00
N PHE A 61 -15.09 -5.03 -15.15
CA PHE A 61 -14.21 -6.19 -15.24
C PHE A 61 -12.77 -5.80 -14.93
N VAL A 62 -12.04 -6.68 -14.25
CA VAL A 62 -10.65 -6.48 -13.84
C VAL A 62 -9.70 -7.40 -14.61
N PRO A 63 -8.47 -6.96 -14.93
CA PRO A 63 -7.48 -7.79 -15.61
C PRO A 63 -6.83 -8.79 -14.64
N ALA A 64 -7.54 -9.87 -14.36
CA ALA A 64 -7.13 -10.94 -13.45
C ALA A 64 -7.69 -12.29 -13.91
N ASN A 65 -7.02 -13.40 -13.55
CA ASN A 65 -7.62 -14.71 -13.76
C ASN A 65 -8.79 -14.95 -12.80
N LYS A 66 -8.64 -14.50 -11.54
CA LYS A 66 -9.69 -14.57 -10.53
C LYS A 66 -9.47 -13.48 -9.49
N MET A 67 -10.53 -12.78 -9.13
CA MET A 67 -10.48 -11.78 -8.05
C MET A 67 -11.70 -11.96 -7.15
N ARG A 68 -11.44 -12.11 -5.85
CA ARG A 68 -12.43 -12.05 -4.76
C ARG A 68 -12.08 -10.87 -3.88
N LEU A 69 -12.95 -9.87 -3.89
CA LEU A 69 -12.83 -8.62 -3.16
C LEU A 69 -14.00 -8.49 -2.18
N GLY A 70 -13.71 -8.21 -0.91
CA GLY A 70 -14.72 -7.70 0.03
C GLY A 70 -14.89 -6.20 -0.18
N LEU A 71 -16.08 -5.66 0.12
CA LEU A 71 -16.33 -4.23 -0.05
C LEU A 71 -15.39 -3.41 0.85
N MET A 72 -14.53 -2.61 0.22
CA MET A 72 -13.67 -1.67 0.93
C MET A 72 -14.40 -0.34 1.13
N ASP A 73 -14.27 0.24 2.30
CA ASP A 73 -14.91 1.52 2.62
C ASP A 73 -14.04 2.73 2.23
N LYS A 74 -12.71 2.58 2.32
CA LYS A 74 -11.75 3.65 2.04
C LYS A 74 -10.49 3.07 1.39
N LEU A 75 -9.91 3.86 0.49
CA LEU A 75 -8.63 3.61 -0.14
C LEU A 75 -7.68 4.76 0.20
N PHE A 76 -6.68 4.50 1.02
CA PHE A 76 -5.62 5.43 1.36
C PHE A 76 -4.38 5.12 0.53
N VAL A 77 -3.82 6.14 -0.12
CA VAL A 77 -2.69 5.99 -1.03
C VAL A 77 -1.66 7.06 -0.73
N LYS A 78 -0.49 6.62 -0.30
CA LYS A 78 0.74 7.41 -0.24
C LYS A 78 1.70 6.80 -1.25
N ILE A 79 1.80 7.39 -2.43
CA ILE A 79 2.76 6.96 -3.46
C ILE A 79 3.43 8.19 -4.04
N HIS A 80 4.76 8.16 -4.18
CA HIS A 80 5.50 9.29 -4.74
C HIS A 80 5.07 9.54 -6.20
N THR A 81 4.72 10.77 -6.52
CA THR A 81 4.51 11.22 -7.91
C THR A 81 5.32 12.48 -8.17
N ASP A 82 5.94 12.56 -9.35
CA ASP A 82 6.83 13.67 -9.73
C ASP A 82 6.09 15.01 -9.90
N THR A 83 4.75 15.00 -9.86
CA THR A 83 3.89 16.10 -10.32
C THR A 83 3.40 17.05 -9.24
N HIS A 84 3.90 16.99 -8.01
CA HIS A 84 3.43 17.88 -6.95
C HIS A 84 4.13 19.25 -7.01
N LEU A 85 3.71 20.07 -7.96
CA LEU A 85 3.96 21.52 -7.95
C LEU A 85 3.28 22.14 -6.73
N THR A 86 4.10 22.50 -5.73
CA THR A 86 3.93 23.64 -4.82
C THR A 86 2.73 23.65 -3.84
N MET A 87 2.99 23.27 -2.58
CA MET A 87 2.20 23.69 -1.40
C MET A 87 3.06 24.30 -0.26
N GLY A 88 4.35 24.58 -0.50
CA GLY A 88 5.22 25.25 0.50
C GLY A 88 5.62 24.40 1.72
N VAL A 89 5.30 23.11 1.73
CA VAL A 89 5.69 22.14 2.77
C VAL A 89 6.66 21.10 2.23
N SER A 90 7.54 20.58 3.10
CA SER A 90 8.52 19.56 2.70
C SER A 90 7.84 18.25 2.31
N ASN A 91 8.49 17.47 1.43
CA ASN A 91 8.00 16.15 1.03
C ASN A 91 7.76 15.25 2.25
N PHE A 92 8.66 15.30 3.23
CA PHE A 92 8.53 14.53 4.46
C PHE A 92 7.31 14.96 5.31
N LEU A 93 7.06 16.27 5.46
CA LEU A 93 5.89 16.73 6.22
C LEU A 93 4.57 16.31 5.55
N ARG A 94 4.53 16.33 4.21
CA ARG A 94 3.36 15.84 3.46
C ARG A 94 3.17 14.34 3.67
N ASP A 95 4.23 13.55 3.58
CA ASP A 95 4.19 12.10 3.84
C ASP A 95 3.61 11.83 5.24
N LEU A 96 3.99 12.63 6.25
CA LEU A 96 3.43 12.53 7.60
C LEU A 96 1.93 12.87 7.65
N PHE A 97 1.48 13.92 6.95
CA PHE A 97 0.07 14.28 6.92
C PHE A 97 -0.80 13.20 6.25
N GLU A 98 -0.38 12.71 5.08
CA GLU A 98 -1.10 11.66 4.36
C GLU A 98 -1.20 10.38 5.19
N THR A 99 -0.11 10.03 5.88
CA THR A 99 -0.05 8.82 6.71
C THR A 99 -0.83 8.99 8.01
N SER A 100 -0.79 10.17 8.63
CA SER A 100 -1.60 10.50 9.81
C SER A 100 -3.10 10.42 9.50
N PHE A 101 -3.51 10.92 8.33
CA PHE A 101 -4.89 10.81 7.86
C PHE A 101 -5.32 9.35 7.69
N ALA A 102 -4.44 8.49 7.16
CA ALA A 102 -4.68 7.06 7.07
C ALA A 102 -4.81 6.41 8.45
N VAL A 103 -3.91 6.73 9.40
CA VAL A 103 -3.97 6.19 10.78
C VAL A 103 -5.27 6.59 11.47
N ALA A 104 -5.69 7.85 11.36
CA ALA A 104 -6.90 8.34 12.01
C ALA A 104 -8.20 7.81 11.37
N GLY A 105 -8.17 7.51 10.06
CA GLY A 105 -9.36 7.21 9.28
C GLY A 105 -9.56 5.76 8.88
N ALA A 106 -8.52 4.93 8.89
CA ALA A 106 -8.59 3.56 8.40
C ALA A 106 -9.41 2.66 9.34
N THR A 107 -10.17 1.75 8.73
CA THR A 107 -10.96 0.72 9.40
C THR A 107 -10.46 -0.66 8.99
N GLY A 108 -10.97 -1.73 9.61
CA GLY A 108 -10.68 -3.11 9.19
C GLY A 108 -11.12 -3.46 7.76
N ARG A 109 -11.88 -2.58 7.08
CA ARG A 109 -12.27 -2.71 5.67
C ARG A 109 -11.60 -1.68 4.76
N SER A 110 -10.61 -0.96 5.26
CA SER A 110 -9.86 0.01 4.45
C SER A 110 -8.64 -0.67 3.82
N LEU A 111 -8.26 -0.18 2.64
CA LEU A 111 -6.99 -0.53 1.99
C LEU A 111 -6.03 0.66 2.12
N VAL A 112 -4.83 0.41 2.65
CA VAL A 112 -3.76 1.39 2.83
C VAL A 112 -2.56 0.96 1.98
N LEU A 113 -2.17 1.82 1.06
CA LEU A 113 -1.06 1.61 0.13
C LEU A 113 0.02 2.65 0.38
N ILE A 114 1.22 2.22 0.74
CA ILE A 114 2.34 3.10 1.07
C ILE A 114 3.54 2.70 0.22
N ASP A 115 4.11 3.66 -0.49
CA ASP A 115 5.34 3.51 -1.25
C ASP A 115 6.39 4.50 -0.76
N GLU A 116 7.53 3.96 -0.34
CA GLU A 116 8.72 4.70 0.09
C GLU A 116 8.42 5.80 1.12
N PHE A 117 7.85 5.41 2.26
CA PHE A 117 7.65 6.33 3.39
C PHE A 117 8.99 6.76 4.00
N GLY A 118 9.10 8.03 4.40
CA GLY A 118 10.25 8.54 5.16
C GLY A 118 11.42 9.03 4.30
N ILE A 119 11.23 9.20 2.99
CA ILE A 119 12.22 9.88 2.15
C ILE A 119 12.30 11.36 2.57
N GLY A 120 13.52 11.82 2.89
CA GLY A 120 13.77 13.21 3.29
C GLY A 120 13.89 13.46 4.79
N THR A 121 14.03 12.40 5.59
CA THR A 121 14.46 12.46 7.00
C THR A 121 15.66 11.52 7.24
N ASN A 122 16.23 11.50 8.44
CA ASN A 122 17.25 10.52 8.81
C ASN A 122 16.68 9.10 8.71
N GLU A 123 17.49 8.16 8.22
CA GLU A 123 17.09 6.76 8.04
C GLU A 123 16.59 6.12 9.33
N ILE A 124 17.23 6.40 10.46
CA ILE A 124 16.82 5.90 11.79
C ILE A 124 15.42 6.44 12.16
N ASP A 125 15.18 7.73 11.95
CA ASP A 125 13.90 8.38 12.26
C ASP A 125 12.79 7.86 11.33
N GLY A 126 13.09 7.71 10.03
CA GLY A 126 12.17 7.16 9.03
C GLY A 126 11.78 5.71 9.34
N THR A 127 12.76 4.88 9.70
CA THR A 127 12.54 3.47 10.08
C THR A 127 11.72 3.37 11.36
N ALA A 128 12.05 4.16 12.39
CA ALA A 128 11.31 4.18 13.65
C ALA A 128 9.84 4.60 13.46
N LEU A 129 9.61 5.63 12.63
CA LEU A 129 8.26 6.07 12.30
C LEU A 129 7.49 4.99 11.53
N LEU A 130 8.10 4.35 10.52
CA LEU A 130 7.45 3.28 9.77
C LEU A 130 7.10 2.08 10.68
N ALA A 131 8.02 1.68 11.56
CA ALA A 131 7.79 0.61 12.53
C ALA A 131 6.66 0.96 13.50
N SER A 132 6.56 2.22 13.93
CA SER A 132 5.46 2.69 14.78
C SER A 132 4.10 2.58 14.09
N LEU A 133 4.02 2.94 12.81
CA LEU A 133 2.79 2.83 12.00
C LEU A 133 2.33 1.38 11.86
N ILE A 134 3.26 0.49 11.53
CA ILE A 134 2.99 -0.95 11.44
C ILE A 134 2.51 -1.49 12.79
N THR A 135 3.13 -1.05 13.88
CA THR A 135 2.74 -1.46 15.24
C THR A 135 1.33 -0.99 15.59
N ILE A 136 0.96 0.25 15.23
CA ILE A 136 -0.38 0.81 15.46
C ILE A 136 -1.45 -0.05 14.77
N TRP A 137 -1.27 -0.36 13.48
CA TRP A 137 -2.25 -1.18 12.75
C TRP A 137 -2.24 -2.64 13.19
N SER A 138 -1.07 -3.21 13.48
CA SER A 138 -0.95 -4.60 13.93
C SER A 138 -1.68 -4.84 15.26
N LYS A 139 -1.62 -3.87 16.18
CA LYS A 139 -2.33 -3.93 17.47
C LYS A 139 -3.84 -3.68 17.38
N ALA A 140 -4.35 -3.28 16.21
CA ALA A 140 -5.78 -3.00 16.02
C ALA A 140 -6.62 -4.29 15.81
N GLU A 141 -6.00 -5.48 15.77
CA GLU A 141 -6.67 -6.78 15.61
C GLU A 141 -7.69 -6.77 14.44
N GLN A 142 -8.98 -6.93 14.74
CA GLN A 142 -10.06 -6.93 13.74
C GLN A 142 -10.25 -5.57 13.04
N ALA A 143 -9.78 -4.49 13.65
CA ALA A 143 -9.78 -3.16 13.06
C ALA A 143 -8.51 -2.88 12.22
N CYS A 144 -7.57 -3.83 12.13
CA CYS A 144 -6.40 -3.69 11.27
C CYS A 144 -6.84 -3.56 9.79
N PRO A 145 -6.50 -2.46 9.11
CA PRO A 145 -6.74 -2.33 7.68
C PRO A 145 -5.93 -3.35 6.87
N HIS A 146 -6.29 -3.48 5.60
CA HIS A 146 -5.46 -4.16 4.61
C HIS A 146 -4.32 -3.21 4.22
N VAL A 147 -3.08 -3.52 4.59
CA VAL A 147 -1.92 -2.64 4.40
C VAL A 147 -0.90 -3.28 3.47
N VAL A 148 -0.43 -2.51 2.48
CA VAL A 148 0.71 -2.88 1.62
C VAL A 148 1.72 -1.74 1.64
N ILE A 149 2.91 -2.02 2.13
CA ILE A 149 4.01 -1.06 2.27
C ILE A 149 5.17 -1.53 1.39
N ALA A 150 5.67 -0.68 0.50
CA ALA A 150 6.97 -0.85 -0.11
C ALA A 150 8.01 0.02 0.60
N THR A 151 9.11 -0.59 1.00
CA THR A 151 10.19 0.09 1.73
C THR A 151 11.56 -0.42 1.34
N HIS A 152 12.57 0.44 1.50
CA HIS A 152 13.99 0.11 1.41
C HIS A 152 14.61 -0.17 2.78
N PHE A 153 13.89 0.11 3.87
CA PHE A 153 14.38 -0.13 5.23
C PHE A 153 14.37 -1.63 5.53
N HIS A 154 15.50 -2.29 5.25
CA HIS A 154 15.67 -3.72 5.49
C HIS A 154 15.75 -4.06 6.98
N ASP A 155 16.22 -3.13 7.81
CA ASP A 155 16.31 -3.25 9.26
C ASP A 155 14.93 -3.46 9.92
N LEU A 156 13.83 -3.13 9.22
CA LEU A 156 12.48 -3.31 9.73
C LEU A 156 12.03 -4.78 9.74
N ILE A 157 12.75 -5.66 9.04
CA ILE A 157 12.42 -7.10 8.90
C ILE A 157 13.28 -7.98 9.82
N GLN A 158 14.36 -7.43 10.39
CA GLN A 158 15.20 -8.12 11.37
C GLN A 158 14.53 -8.18 12.74
#